data_AF-C7DHZ5-F1
#
_entry.id   AF-C7DHZ5-F1
#
_cell.length_a   1.000
_cell.length_b   1.000
_cell.length_c   1.000
_cell.angle_alpha   90.00
_cell.angle_beta   90.00
_cell.angle_gamma   90.00
#
_symmetry.space_group_name_H-M   'P 1'
#
loop_
_entity.id
_entity.type
_entity.pdbx_description
1 polymer ?
#
loop_
_entity_poly.entity_id
_entity_poly.type
_entity_poly.pdbx_seq_one_letter_code
_entity_poly.pdbx_strand_id
1 'polypeptide(L)'
;MVESALPIGDREEFKRQFYRELLLVVGELGYHRVNPRIMRFIDDRRFVMKADLEGVSDAIRATALINRIGGQATAFYTLGSSGTIKALTKTAQGDA
;
A
#
# COMPACT_ATOMS: atom_id res chain seq x y z
N MET A 1 -15.04 -12.46 15.21
CA MET A 1 -15.31 -12.71 13.79
C MET A 1 -14.48 -11.71 13.02
N VAL A 2 -13.45 -12.15 12.29
CA VAL A 2 -12.65 -11.23 11.48
C VAL A 2 -13.43 -11.01 10.20
N GLU A 3 -14.11 -9.87 10.10
CA GLU A 3 -14.72 -9.40 8.86
C GLU A 3 -13.68 -9.52 7.75
N SER A 4 -14.00 -10.31 6.73
CA SER A 4 -13.06 -10.61 5.66
C SER A 4 -12.71 -9.30 4.95
N ALA A 5 -11.41 -9.01 4.83
CA ALA A 5 -10.93 -7.90 4.03
C ALA A 5 -11.55 -7.94 2.63
N LEU A 6 -12.25 -6.86 2.27
CA LEU A 6 -12.94 -6.74 0.99
C LEU A 6 -11.92 -6.70 -0.15
N PRO A 7 -12.22 -7.35 -1.29
CA PRO A 7 -11.32 -7.35 -2.43
C PRO A 7 -11.17 -5.93 -3.00
N ILE A 8 -9.98 -5.64 -3.53
CA ILE A 8 -9.68 -4.49 -4.36
C ILE A 8 -10.54 -4.62 -5.61
N GLY A 9 -11.69 -3.94 -5.62
CA GLY A 9 -12.62 -3.91 -6.74
C GLY A 9 -12.06 -3.14 -7.93
N ASP A 10 -12.53 -1.91 -8.14
CA ASP A 10 -11.96 -1.03 -9.16
C ASP A 10 -10.55 -0.57 -8.73
N ARG A 11 -9.54 -1.07 -9.44
CA ARG A 11 -8.12 -0.80 -9.17
C ARG A 11 -7.74 0.67 -9.38
N GLU A 12 -8.39 1.38 -10.30
CA GLU A 12 -8.10 2.79 -10.55
C GLU A 12 -8.75 3.68 -9.49
N GLU A 13 -9.97 3.36 -9.07
CA GLU A 13 -10.59 4.04 -7.93
C GLU A 13 -9.82 3.76 -6.64
N PHE A 14 -9.39 2.52 -6.41
CA PHE A 14 -8.53 2.18 -5.28
C PHE A 14 -7.26 3.01 -5.26
N LYS A 15 -6.55 3.16 -6.39
CA LYS A 15 -5.34 4.01 -6.46
C LYS A 15 -5.65 5.45 -6.08
N ARG A 16 -6.70 6.04 -6.63
CA ARG A 16 -7.09 7.43 -6.35
C ARG A 16 -7.34 7.63 -4.86
N GLN A 17 -8.14 6.76 -4.27
CA GLN A 17 -8.47 6.83 -2.85
C GLN A 17 -7.25 6.57 -1.98
N PHE A 18 -6.46 5.54 -2.29
CA PHE A 18 -5.23 5.22 -1.57
C PHE A 18 -4.24 6.39 -1.54
N TYR A 19 -3.97 7.02 -2.69
CA TYR A 19 -3.08 8.18 -2.73
C TYR A 19 -3.62 9.38 -1.98
N ARG A 20 -4.93 9.61 -2.05
CA ARG A 20 -5.60 10.66 -1.26
C ARG A 20 -5.43 10.42 0.23
N GLU A 21 -5.75 9.23 0.72
CA GLU A 21 -5.62 8.90 2.14
C GLU A 21 -4.16 8.94 2.60
N LEU A 22 -3.24 8.45 1.77
CA LEU A 22 -1.81 8.52 2.07
C LEU A 22 -1.35 9.98 2.19
N LEU A 23 -1.72 10.84 1.25
CA LEU A 23 -1.44 12.29 1.28
C LEU A 23 -1.98 12.94 2.56
N LEU A 24 -3.20 12.60 2.97
CA LEU A 24 -3.80 13.13 4.21
C LEU A 24 -3.01 12.71 5.46
N VAL A 25 -2.49 11.48 5.47
CA VAL A 25 -1.72 10.95 6.61
C VAL A 25 -0.31 11.54 6.68
N VAL A 26 0.41 11.62 5.56
CA VAL A 26 1.82 12.10 5.55
C VAL A 26 1.98 13.60 5.34
N GLY A 27 0.94 14.29 4.86
CA GLY A 27 1.00 15.68 4.42
C GLY A 27 1.80 15.86 3.12
N GLU A 28 1.73 17.05 2.52
CA GLU A 28 2.35 17.32 1.21
C GLU A 28 3.86 17.09 1.18
N LEU A 29 4.58 17.56 2.21
CA LEU A 29 6.03 17.39 2.32
C LEU A 29 6.42 15.91 2.50
N GLY A 30 5.68 15.19 3.35
CA GLY A 30 5.88 13.76 3.54
C GLY A 30 5.57 12.97 2.26
N TYR A 31 4.54 13.38 1.52
CA TYR A 31 4.16 12.75 0.27
C TYR A 31 5.25 12.90 -0.80
N HIS A 32 5.88 14.07 -0.90
CA HIS A 32 7.03 14.28 -1.77
C HIS A 32 8.23 13.38 -1.38
N ARG A 33 8.51 13.23 -0.08
CA ARG A 33 9.59 12.35 0.41
C ARG A 33 9.31 10.88 0.17
N VAL A 34 8.06 10.45 0.35
CA VAL A 34 7.63 9.08 0.09
C VAL A 34 7.64 8.77 -1.41
N ASN A 35 7.18 9.72 -2.23
CA ASN A 35 7.02 9.57 -3.68
C ASN A 35 6.31 8.25 -4.06
N PRO A 36 5.10 8.01 -3.52
CA PRO A 36 4.46 6.70 -3.58
C PRO A 36 3.98 6.37 -4.98
N ARG A 37 4.22 5.13 -5.43
CA ARG A 37 3.65 4.61 -6.68
C ARG A 37 3.27 3.14 -6.55
N ILE A 38 1.99 2.83 -6.74
CA ILE A 38 1.52 1.46 -6.91
C ILE A 38 2.05 0.94 -8.25
N MET A 39 2.96 -0.02 -8.17
CA MET A 39 3.66 -0.61 -9.32
C MET A 39 2.84 -1.73 -9.95
N ARG A 40 2.22 -2.57 -9.11
CA ARG A 40 1.51 -3.77 -9.55
C ARG A 40 0.53 -4.25 -8.49
N PHE A 41 -0.64 -4.72 -8.92
CA PHE A 41 -1.49 -5.58 -8.09
C PHE A 41 -1.08 -7.04 -8.30
N ILE A 42 -0.80 -7.73 -7.21
CA ILE A 42 -0.48 -9.16 -7.23
C ILE A 42 -1.78 -9.96 -7.35
N ASP A 43 -2.80 -9.57 -6.61
CA ASP A 43 -4.16 -10.10 -6.67
C ASP A 43 -5.15 -9.04 -6.13
N ASP A 44 -6.35 -9.48 -5.76
CA ASP A 44 -7.42 -8.61 -5.26
C ASP A 44 -7.23 -8.18 -3.79
N ARG A 45 -6.09 -8.47 -3.15
CA ARG A 45 -5.79 -8.06 -1.77
C ARG A 45 -4.37 -7.55 -1.58
N ARG A 46 -3.46 -7.88 -2.49
CA ARG A 46 -2.04 -7.61 -2.40
C ARG A 46 -1.59 -6.74 -3.56
N PHE A 47 -0.79 -5.73 -3.26
CA PHE A 47 -0.15 -4.88 -4.26
C PHE A 47 1.27 -4.51 -3.82
N VAL A 48 2.05 -4.08 -4.79
CA VAL A 48 3.41 -3.58 -4.60
C VAL A 48 3.38 -2.07 -4.77
N MET A 49 3.84 -1.37 -3.75
CA MET A 49 4.08 0.08 -3.79
C MET A 49 5.58 0.35 -3.78
N LYS A 50 6.03 1.19 -4.70
CA LYS A 50 7.34 1.83 -4.65
C LYS A 50 7.23 3.07 -3.76
N ALA A 51 8.25 3.29 -2.95
CA ALA A 51 8.56 4.55 -2.29
C ALA A 51 10.05 4.85 -2.49
N ASP A 52 10.45 6.11 -2.34
CA ASP A 52 11.87 6.48 -2.31
C ASP A 52 12.52 5.99 -1.01
N LEU A 53 13.83 5.72 -1.05
CA LEU A 53 14.55 5.02 0.03
C LEU A 53 14.39 5.71 1.40
N GLU A 54 14.48 7.03 1.41
CA GLU A 54 14.33 7.85 2.62
C GLU A 54 12.89 7.88 3.16
N GLY A 55 11.90 7.64 2.29
CA GLY A 55 10.48 7.66 2.62
C GLY A 55 9.87 6.30 2.94
N VAL A 56 10.62 5.19 2.85
CA VAL A 56 10.08 3.83 3.09
C VAL A 56 9.46 3.70 4.49
N SER A 57 10.15 4.20 5.51
CA SER A 57 9.67 4.13 6.90
C SER A 57 8.35 4.89 7.09
N ASP A 58 8.25 6.07 6.48
CA ASP A 58 7.02 6.87 6.54
C ASP A 58 5.89 6.21 5.77
N ALA A 59 6.17 5.62 4.60
CA ALA A 59 5.18 4.91 3.82
C ALA A 59 4.57 3.73 4.61
N ILE A 60 5.41 2.96 5.30
CA ILE A 60 4.96 1.84 6.14
C ILE A 60 4.09 2.34 7.30
N ARG A 61 4.55 3.38 8.02
CA ARG A 61 3.80 3.95 9.15
C ARG A 61 2.48 4.55 8.68
N ALA A 62 2.49 5.29 7.58
CA ALA A 62 1.32 5.97 7.06
C ALA A 62 0.27 4.99 6.56
N THR A 63 0.68 3.97 5.81
CA THR A 63 -0.25 2.93 5.35
C THR A 63 -0.89 2.16 6.51
N ALA A 64 -0.15 1.90 7.59
CA ALA A 64 -0.70 1.28 8.79
C ALA A 64 -1.75 2.15 9.52
N LEU A 65 -1.72 3.48 9.33
CA LEU A 65 -2.69 4.41 9.91
C LEU A 65 -3.94 4.61 9.04
N ILE A 66 -3.91 4.21 7.77
CA ILE A 66 -5.09 4.26 6.90
C ILE A 66 -6.06 3.16 7.35
N ASN A 67 -7.18 3.57 7.94
CA ASN A 67 -8.22 2.66 8.45
C ASN A 67 -9.46 2.58 7.54
N ARG A 68 -9.53 3.41 6.50
CA ARG A 68 -10.65 3.47 5.56
C ARG A 68 -10.18 3.80 4.15
N ILE A 69 -10.77 3.14 3.15
CA ILE A 69 -10.62 3.42 1.72
C ILE A 69 -12.02 3.35 1.11
N GLY A 70 -12.47 4.41 0.43
CA GLY A 70 -13.79 4.40 -0.23
C GLY A 70 -14.97 4.19 0.72
N GLY A 71 -14.83 4.64 1.96
CA GLY A 71 -15.84 4.44 3.01
C GLY A 71 -15.83 3.04 3.64
N GLN A 72 -15.02 2.11 3.14
CA GLN A 72 -14.89 0.76 3.67
C GLN A 72 -13.77 0.69 4.71
N ALA A 73 -14.03 0.02 5.84
CA ALA A 73 -12.99 -0.26 6.83
C ALA A 73 -11.91 -1.15 6.22
N THR A 74 -10.66 -0.70 6.29
CA THR A 74 -9.50 -1.36 5.67
C THR A 74 -8.32 -1.32 6.63
N ALA A 75 -7.50 -2.37 6.64
CA ALA A 75 -6.24 -2.38 7.34
C ALA A 75 -5.14 -2.84 6.38
N PHE A 76 -4.02 -2.11 6.36
CA PHE A 76 -2.86 -2.46 5.56
C PHE A 76 -1.79 -3.11 6.41
N TYR A 77 -1.20 -4.18 5.87
CA TYR A 77 -0.08 -4.90 6.47
C TYR A 77 1.06 -4.98 5.47
N THR A 78 2.24 -4.53 5.88
CA THR A 78 3.46 -4.66 5.07
C THR A 78 3.96 -6.10 5.16
N LEU A 79 3.89 -6.84 4.05
CA LEU A 79 4.39 -8.22 3.97
C LEU A 79 5.92 -8.30 3.85
N GLY A 80 6.55 -7.25 3.33
CA GLY A 80 7.99 -7.14 3.17
C GLY A 80 8.39 -5.90 2.36
N SER A 81 9.68 -5.57 2.40
CA SER A 81 10.27 -4.50 1.60
C SER A 81 11.52 -5.02 0.87
N SER A 82 11.78 -4.49 -0.33
CA SER A 82 13.01 -4.79 -1.07
C SER A 82 13.33 -3.69 -2.07
N GLY A 83 14.61 -3.57 -2.43
CA GLY A 83 15.05 -2.69 -3.51
C GLY A 83 14.68 -3.19 -4.91
N THR A 84 14.27 -4.46 -5.07
CA THR A 84 13.86 -5.01 -6.37
C THR A 84 12.50 -5.68 -6.33
N ILE A 85 11.70 -5.49 -7.39
CA ILE A 85 10.39 -6.14 -7.53
C ILE A 85 10.53 -7.67 -7.58
N LYS A 86 11.61 -8.18 -8.19
CA LYS A 86 11.85 -9.62 -8.31
C LYS A 86 11.93 -10.31 -6.94
N ALA A 87 12.66 -9.71 -6.00
CA ALA A 87 12.75 -10.21 -4.63
C ALA A 87 11.39 -10.15 -3.91
N LEU A 88 10.66 -9.03 -4.03
CA LEU A 88 9.33 -8.87 -3.43
C LEU A 88 8.31 -9.87 -3.96
N THR A 89 8.35 -10.19 -5.25
CA THR A 89 7.38 -11.09 -5.86
C THR A 89 7.56 -12.51 -5.35
N LYS A 90 8.81 -12.94 -5.08
CA LYS A 90 9.09 -14.24 -4.45
C LYS A 90 8.51 -14.31 -3.03
N THR A 91 8.73 -13.27 -2.22
CA THR A 91 8.17 -13.18 -0.86
C THR A 91 6.64 -13.08 -0.86
N ALA A 92 6.06 -12.35 -1.82
CA ALA A 92 4.62 -12.14 -1.90
C ALA A 92 3.85 -13.36 -2.41
N GLN A 93 4.48 -14.27 -3.17
CA GLN A 93 3.82 -15.46 -3.71
C GLN A 93 3.75 -16.62 -2.71
N GLY A 94 4.55 -16.60 -1.65
CA GLY A 94 4.69 -17.73 -0.73
C GLY A 94 5.42 -18.87 -1.42
N ASP A 95 6.62 -19.20 -0.94
CA ASP A 95 7.08 -20.57 -1.07
C ASP A 95 6.03 -21.45 -0.34
N ALA A 96 5.56 -22.49 -1.04
CA ALA A 96 4.52 -23.42 -0.63
C ALA A 96 4.85 -24.19 0.66
#